data_AF-A0A3N5U332-F1
#
_entry.id   AF-A0A3N5U332-F1
#
_cell.length_a   1.000
_cell.length_b   1.000
_cell.length_c   1.000
_cell.angle_alpha   90.00
_cell.angle_beta   90.00
_cell.angle_gamma   90.00
#
_symmetry.space_group_name_H-M   'P 1'
#
loop_
_entity.id
_entity.type
_entity.pdbx_description
1 polymer ?
#
loop_
_entity_poly.entity_id
_entity_poly.type
_entity_poly.pdbx_seq_one_letter_code
_entity_poly.pdbx_strand_id
1 'polypeptide(L)'
;VYVAQKRKISDGDKLAGRHGNKGVISTILPEEDMPFLADGSPVDIILNPLGVPSRMNLGQVLEAHLGWAGLVGFRKDGQDHEGPVHVSTPVFDGAREHEILEAIRSAHPNKDGVRLVDDVGKAVLYDGRNGEPYEEPVTVGVAYILKLLHLVDDKIHARSTGPYSMITQQPLGGKAQFGGQRFGEMEVWALEAYGAAYALQELLTIKSDDVLGRVKVYEAIVKGENIPEPGIPESFKVLIKEMQSLCLNVEVRSAEGEEIELKETDEDVFRAAEELGIDLSRREPAGADYD
;
A
#
# COMPACT_ATOMS: atom_id res chain seq x y z
N VAL A 1 -18.88 8.40 -20.07
CA VAL A 1 -18.16 9.61 -19.62
C VAL A 1 -16.71 9.22 -19.46
N TYR A 2 -15.77 9.94 -20.09
CA TYR A 2 -14.33 9.67 -19.97
C TYR A 2 -13.69 10.77 -19.12
N VAL A 3 -12.81 10.39 -18.20
CA VAL A 3 -12.08 11.30 -17.30
C VAL A 3 -10.59 11.03 -17.45
N ALA A 4 -9.83 12.06 -17.81
CA ALA A 4 -8.37 12.00 -17.88
C ALA A 4 -7.75 12.58 -16.61
N GLN A 5 -6.67 11.96 -16.12
CA GLN A 5 -5.93 12.41 -14.93
C GLN A 5 -4.43 12.45 -15.25
N LYS A 6 -3.76 13.56 -14.90
CA LYS A 6 -2.30 13.68 -14.97
C LYS A 6 -1.72 13.48 -13.57
N ARG A 7 -1.04 12.35 -13.36
CA ARG A 7 -0.45 12.00 -12.05
C ARG A 7 1.06 12.22 -12.05
N LYS A 8 1.51 13.12 -11.19
CA LYS A 8 2.95 13.30 -10.91
C LYS A 8 3.49 12.12 -10.11
N ILE A 9 4.80 12.08 -9.93
CA ILE A 9 5.44 11.12 -9.04
C ILE A 9 5.21 11.53 -7.59
N SER A 10 4.95 10.56 -6.72
CA SER A 10 4.62 10.80 -5.31
C SER A 10 5.31 9.77 -4.41
N ASP A 11 5.48 10.10 -3.14
CA ASP A 11 5.93 9.13 -2.13
C ASP A 11 5.00 7.92 -2.11
N GLY A 12 5.57 6.71 -2.12
CA GLY A 12 4.79 5.48 -2.26
C GLY A 12 4.65 4.94 -3.69
N ASP A 13 4.96 5.73 -4.73
CA ASP A 13 5.02 5.23 -6.11
C ASP A 13 6.19 4.25 -6.29
N LYS A 14 5.99 3.23 -7.14
CA LYS A 14 7.01 2.21 -7.41
C LYS A 14 7.84 2.55 -8.64
N LEU A 15 9.16 2.54 -8.46
CA LEU A 15 10.16 2.70 -9.52
C LEU A 15 10.93 1.39 -9.74
N ALA A 16 11.47 1.22 -10.94
CA ALA A 16 12.39 0.12 -11.24
C ALA A 16 13.43 0.50 -12.29
N GLY A 17 14.64 -0.06 -12.17
CA GLY A 17 15.60 -0.09 -13.27
C GLY A 17 15.41 -1.33 -14.14
N ARG A 18 16.21 -1.43 -15.20
CA ARG A 18 16.16 -2.55 -16.16
C ARG A 18 16.75 -3.84 -15.61
N HIS A 19 17.52 -3.76 -14.53
CA HIS A 19 18.25 -4.88 -13.92
C HIS A 19 17.50 -5.51 -12.72
N GLY A 20 16.18 -5.36 -12.66
CA GLY A 20 15.33 -5.92 -11.60
C GLY A 20 15.44 -5.21 -10.25
N ASN A 21 16.29 -4.17 -10.14
CA ASN A 21 16.30 -3.25 -9.02
C ASN A 21 14.97 -2.49 -8.99
N LYS A 22 14.23 -2.61 -7.91
CA LYS A 22 12.91 -2.00 -7.73
C LYS A 22 12.77 -1.49 -6.31
N GLY A 23 12.10 -0.37 -6.17
CA GLY A 23 11.90 0.33 -4.91
C GLY A 23 10.61 1.13 -4.92
N VAL A 24 10.21 1.56 -3.74
CA VAL A 24 9.15 2.53 -3.55
C VAL A 24 9.82 3.83 -3.10
N ILE A 25 9.33 4.97 -3.60
CA ILE A 25 9.86 6.28 -3.22
C ILE A 25 9.54 6.53 -1.75
N SER A 26 10.57 6.76 -0.94
CA SER A 26 10.42 7.04 0.48
C SER A 26 10.22 8.53 0.77
N THR A 27 10.91 9.37 0.01
CA THR A 27 10.93 10.82 0.19
C THR A 27 11.34 11.49 -1.11
N ILE A 28 10.72 12.61 -1.43
CA ILE A 28 11.13 13.54 -2.48
C ILE A 28 11.72 14.77 -1.79
N LEU A 29 13.03 14.98 -1.94
CA LEU A 29 13.73 16.11 -1.35
C LEU A 29 13.63 17.35 -2.25
N PRO A 30 13.71 18.56 -1.66
CA PRO A 30 14.05 19.77 -2.42
C PRO A 30 15.38 19.61 -3.16
N GLU A 31 15.57 20.35 -4.24
CA GLU A 31 16.77 20.26 -5.09
C GLU A 31 18.03 20.69 -4.31
N GLU A 32 17.90 21.71 -3.46
CA GLU A 32 18.96 22.24 -2.60
C GLU A 32 19.43 21.25 -1.52
N ASP A 33 18.60 20.27 -1.16
CA ASP A 33 18.90 19.25 -0.15
C ASP A 33 19.63 18.04 -0.77
N MET A 34 19.61 17.91 -2.10
CA MET A 34 20.21 16.77 -2.79
C MET A 34 21.73 16.89 -2.80
N PRO A 35 22.46 15.76 -2.66
CA PRO A 35 23.90 15.75 -2.89
C PRO A 35 24.24 16.30 -4.27
N PHE A 36 25.27 17.13 -4.36
CA PHE A 36 25.66 17.79 -5.60
C PHE A 36 27.13 17.55 -5.95
N LEU A 37 27.42 17.61 -7.25
CA LEU A 37 28.77 17.47 -7.82
C LEU A 37 29.57 18.76 -7.69
N ALA A 38 30.88 18.72 -7.97
CA ALA A 38 31.77 19.88 -7.84
C ALA A 38 31.39 21.09 -8.72
N ASP A 39 30.58 20.89 -9.76
CA ASP A 39 30.02 21.96 -10.61
C ASP A 39 28.69 22.53 -10.09
N GLY A 40 28.20 22.04 -8.94
CA GLY A 40 26.93 22.45 -8.36
C GLY A 40 25.73 21.63 -8.86
N SER A 41 25.91 20.69 -9.78
CA SER A 41 24.80 19.89 -10.32
C SER A 41 24.29 18.88 -9.27
N PRO A 42 23.01 18.96 -8.84
CA PRO A 42 22.43 18.01 -7.90
C PRO A 42 22.16 16.66 -8.57
N VAL A 43 22.19 15.57 -7.80
CA VAL A 43 21.80 14.24 -8.29
C VAL A 43 20.27 14.10 -8.32
N ASP A 44 19.74 13.33 -9.27
CA ASP A 44 18.28 13.13 -9.41
C ASP A 44 17.71 12.03 -8.48
N ILE A 45 18.48 10.97 -8.24
CA ILE A 45 18.04 9.78 -7.49
C ILE A 45 19.19 9.18 -6.69
N ILE A 46 18.89 8.77 -5.46
CA ILE A 46 19.84 8.10 -4.57
C ILE A 46 19.41 6.64 -4.43
N LEU A 47 20.29 5.71 -4.80
CA LEU A 47 20.06 4.27 -4.69
C LEU A 47 20.92 3.68 -3.57
N ASN A 48 20.32 2.85 -2.72
CA ASN A 48 21.04 2.21 -1.62
C ASN A 48 22.03 1.14 -2.16
N PRO A 49 23.34 1.25 -1.86
CA PRO A 49 24.35 0.34 -2.39
C PRO A 49 24.21 -1.11 -1.88
N LEU A 50 23.61 -1.33 -0.70
CA LEU A 50 23.49 -2.67 -0.10
C LEU A 50 22.64 -3.64 -0.95
N GLY A 51 21.74 -3.10 -1.77
CA GLY A 51 20.88 -3.88 -2.64
C GLY A 51 21.57 -4.46 -3.88
N VAL A 52 22.79 -4.01 -4.21
CA VAL A 52 23.48 -4.40 -5.45
C VAL A 52 24.23 -5.73 -5.30
N PRO A 53 25.14 -5.92 -4.30
CA PRO A 53 25.92 -7.16 -4.20
C PRO A 53 25.04 -8.37 -3.85
N SER A 54 24.06 -8.16 -2.97
CA SER A 54 23.16 -9.24 -2.50
C SER A 54 22.27 -9.82 -3.60
N ARG A 55 21.99 -9.04 -4.66
CA ARG A 55 21.12 -9.45 -5.77
C ARG A 55 21.88 -9.81 -7.03
N MET A 56 23.21 -9.70 -7.02
CA MET A 56 24.08 -10.01 -8.16
C MET A 56 23.70 -9.28 -9.46
N ASN A 57 23.11 -8.09 -9.36
CA ASN A 57 22.68 -7.28 -10.50
C ASN A 57 23.65 -6.12 -10.76
N LEU A 58 24.93 -6.46 -10.96
CA LEU A 58 26.02 -5.51 -11.25
C LEU A 58 25.79 -4.70 -12.54
N GLY A 59 24.96 -5.21 -13.45
CA GLY A 59 24.61 -4.51 -14.68
C GLY A 59 24.11 -3.09 -14.46
N GLN A 60 23.43 -2.79 -13.34
CA GLN A 60 22.98 -1.42 -13.04
C GLN A 60 24.14 -0.44 -12.78
N VAL A 61 25.26 -0.93 -12.25
CA VAL A 61 26.46 -0.13 -12.00
C VAL A 61 27.21 0.08 -13.32
N LEU A 62 27.34 -0.98 -14.11
CA LEU A 62 27.92 -0.90 -15.46
C LEU A 62 27.10 0.03 -16.38
N GLU A 63 25.78 0.01 -16.25
CA GLU A 63 24.88 0.94 -16.92
C GLU A 63 25.13 2.38 -16.47
N ALA A 64 25.21 2.64 -15.16
CA ALA A 64 25.47 3.98 -14.63
C ALA A 64 26.79 4.55 -15.16
N HIS A 65 27.84 3.72 -15.18
CA HIS A 65 29.16 4.03 -15.69
C HIS A 65 29.16 4.39 -17.19
N LEU A 66 28.59 3.51 -18.02
CA LEU A 66 28.50 3.75 -19.46
C LEU A 66 27.55 4.92 -19.79
N GLY A 67 26.48 5.07 -19.01
CA GLY A 67 25.52 6.15 -19.12
C GLY A 67 26.17 7.51 -18.84
N TRP A 68 27.07 7.60 -17.86
CA TRP A 68 27.84 8.81 -17.61
C TRP A 68 28.72 9.19 -18.80
N ALA A 69 29.51 8.23 -19.31
CA ALA A 69 30.35 8.46 -20.49
C ALA A 69 29.51 8.88 -21.70
N GLY A 70 28.35 8.26 -21.92
CA GLY A 70 27.42 8.64 -22.98
C GLY A 70 26.83 10.05 -22.81
N LEU A 71 26.59 10.50 -21.58
CA LEU A 71 26.07 11.85 -21.29
C LEU A 71 27.10 12.93 -21.66
N VAL A 72 28.35 12.77 -21.21
CA VAL A 72 29.40 13.80 -21.37
C VAL A 72 30.15 13.69 -22.69
N GLY A 73 30.08 12.52 -23.35
CA GLY A 73 30.90 12.20 -24.51
C GLY A 73 32.23 11.56 -24.10
N PHE A 74 32.80 10.77 -25.00
CA PHE A 74 34.03 10.02 -24.75
C PHE A 74 34.78 9.72 -26.05
N ARG A 75 36.07 9.41 -25.93
CA ARG A 75 36.89 8.99 -27.07
C ARG A 75 36.98 7.48 -27.15
N LYS A 76 36.80 6.91 -28.34
CA LYS A 76 37.00 5.49 -28.61
C LYS A 76 37.59 5.29 -30.00
N ASP A 77 38.60 4.42 -30.12
CA ASP A 77 39.22 4.04 -31.41
C ASP A 77 39.69 5.24 -32.27
N GLY A 78 40.19 6.30 -31.62
CA GLY A 78 40.63 7.53 -32.30
C GLY A 78 39.50 8.43 -32.80
N GLN A 79 38.24 8.06 -32.57
CA GLN A 79 37.08 8.89 -32.81
C GLN A 79 36.70 9.64 -31.52
N ASP A 80 36.42 10.93 -31.70
CA ASP A 80 35.98 11.81 -30.62
C ASP A 80 34.45 11.92 -30.68
N HIS A 81 33.75 11.37 -29.69
CA HIS A 81 32.30 11.45 -29.62
C HIS A 81 31.89 12.57 -28.66
N GLU A 82 31.55 13.74 -29.21
CA GLU A 82 31.01 14.85 -28.42
C GLU A 82 29.60 14.49 -27.91
N GLY A 83 29.37 14.64 -26.59
CA GLY A 83 28.12 14.28 -25.93
C GLY A 83 26.92 15.17 -26.32
N PRO A 84 25.68 14.72 -26.08
CA PRO A 84 25.26 13.39 -25.61
C PRO A 84 25.25 12.33 -26.72
N VAL A 85 25.72 11.13 -26.42
CA VAL A 85 25.84 10.01 -27.36
C VAL A 85 24.94 8.85 -26.94
N HIS A 86 24.15 8.34 -27.87
CA HIS A 86 23.39 7.10 -27.66
C HIS A 86 24.28 5.88 -27.90
N VAL A 87 24.46 5.08 -26.85
CA VAL A 87 25.23 3.83 -26.90
C VAL A 87 24.27 2.64 -26.95
N SER A 88 24.56 1.68 -27.81
CA SER A 88 23.86 0.40 -27.87
C SER A 88 24.78 -0.70 -27.31
N THR A 89 24.28 -1.46 -26.35
CA THR A 89 24.93 -2.66 -25.82
C THR A 89 24.00 -3.87 -26.02
N PRO A 90 24.15 -4.63 -27.11
CA PRO A 90 23.34 -5.80 -27.38
C PRO A 90 23.37 -6.83 -26.24
N VAL A 91 22.31 -7.62 -26.12
CA VAL A 91 22.27 -8.72 -25.15
C VAL A 91 23.25 -9.80 -25.63
N PHE A 92 24.10 -10.28 -24.72
CA PHE A 92 25.16 -11.30 -24.95
C PHE A 92 26.35 -10.89 -25.85
N ASP A 93 26.27 -9.77 -26.56
CA ASP A 93 27.37 -9.19 -27.34
C ASP A 93 27.53 -7.69 -27.04
N GLY A 94 27.46 -7.38 -25.73
CA GLY A 94 27.48 -6.02 -25.21
C GLY A 94 28.89 -5.50 -24.92
N ALA A 95 28.95 -4.24 -24.46
CA ALA A 95 30.20 -3.63 -24.03
C ALA A 95 30.84 -4.43 -22.88
N ARG A 96 32.11 -4.78 -23.04
CA ARG A 96 32.88 -5.49 -22.02
C ARG A 96 33.32 -4.52 -20.91
N GLU A 97 33.60 -5.05 -19.73
CA GLU A 97 33.99 -4.25 -18.56
C GLU A 97 35.17 -3.30 -18.84
N HIS A 98 36.22 -3.79 -19.51
CA HIS A 98 37.38 -2.96 -19.84
C HIS A 98 37.05 -1.83 -20.83
N GLU A 99 36.13 -2.05 -21.77
CA GLU A 99 35.68 -1.04 -22.72
C GLU A 99 34.85 0.05 -22.02
N ILE A 100 34.03 -0.33 -21.03
CA ILE A 100 33.26 0.61 -20.21
C ILE A 100 34.20 1.47 -19.35
N LEU A 101 35.21 0.85 -18.73
CA LEU A 101 36.22 1.56 -17.96
C LEU A 101 37.05 2.50 -18.84
N GLU A 102 37.40 2.07 -20.06
CA GLU A 102 38.08 2.92 -21.04
C GLU A 102 37.21 4.12 -21.44
N ALA A 103 35.91 3.91 -21.67
CA ALA A 103 34.97 4.99 -21.96
C ALA A 103 34.84 6.00 -20.81
N ILE A 104 34.88 5.55 -19.54
CA ILE A 104 34.91 6.47 -18.39
C ILE A 104 36.23 7.23 -18.34
N ARG A 105 37.36 6.55 -18.58
CA ARG A 105 38.69 7.19 -18.58
C ARG A 105 38.84 8.25 -19.65
N SER A 106 38.24 8.01 -20.82
CA SER A 106 38.23 8.95 -21.94
C SER A 106 37.03 9.90 -21.94
N ALA A 107 36.19 9.87 -20.89
CA ALA A 107 35.04 10.74 -20.74
C ALA A 107 35.47 12.20 -20.67
N HIS A 108 34.76 13.06 -21.39
CA HIS A 108 35.09 14.48 -21.48
C HIS A 108 34.86 15.21 -20.16
N PRO A 109 35.65 16.28 -19.90
CA PRO A 109 35.34 17.17 -18.81
C PRO A 109 34.04 17.92 -19.06
N ASN A 110 33.51 18.54 -18.01
CA ASN A 110 32.39 19.47 -18.12
C ASN A 110 32.80 20.76 -18.89
N LYS A 111 31.86 21.69 -19.04
CA LYS A 111 32.07 22.97 -19.76
C LYS A 111 33.24 23.80 -19.21
N ASP A 112 33.55 23.65 -17.93
CA ASP A 112 34.63 24.36 -17.25
C ASP A 112 35.98 23.64 -17.35
N GLY A 113 36.05 22.52 -18.08
CA GLY A 113 37.25 21.71 -18.21
C GLY A 113 37.54 20.81 -17.00
N VAL A 114 36.59 20.68 -16.08
CA VAL A 114 36.71 19.85 -14.88
C VAL A 114 36.14 18.45 -15.13
N ARG A 115 36.94 17.44 -14.80
CA ARG A 115 36.49 16.05 -14.81
C ARG A 115 35.80 15.73 -13.49
N LEU A 116 34.48 15.55 -13.54
CA LEU A 116 33.64 15.36 -12.34
C LEU A 116 33.72 13.93 -11.77
N VAL A 117 33.86 12.94 -12.66
CA VAL A 117 33.92 11.52 -12.30
C VAL A 117 35.32 10.97 -12.60
N ASP A 118 35.88 10.23 -11.65
CA ASP A 118 37.21 9.64 -11.71
C ASP A 118 37.31 8.49 -12.75
N ASP A 119 38.44 7.80 -12.79
CA ASP A 119 38.69 6.69 -13.73
C ASP A 119 37.96 5.37 -13.36
N VAL A 120 37.29 5.31 -12.21
CA VAL A 120 36.54 4.14 -11.72
C VAL A 120 35.04 4.39 -11.58
N GLY A 121 34.56 5.57 -11.98
CA GLY A 121 33.13 5.90 -11.98
C GLY A 121 32.62 6.55 -10.69
N LYS A 122 33.52 7.11 -9.86
CA LYS A 122 33.16 7.79 -8.61
C LYS A 122 33.44 9.30 -8.67
N ALA A 123 32.71 10.06 -7.87
CA ALA A 123 32.87 11.50 -7.73
C ALA A 123 32.85 11.90 -6.26
N VAL A 124 33.48 13.03 -5.94
CA VAL A 124 33.28 13.69 -4.65
C VAL A 124 31.94 14.42 -4.70
N LEU A 125 31.03 14.05 -3.81
CA LEU A 125 29.76 14.73 -3.61
C LEU A 125 29.84 15.65 -2.40
N TYR A 126 28.98 16.67 -2.39
CA TYR A 126 28.78 17.58 -1.27
C TYR A 126 27.36 17.42 -0.74
N ASP A 127 27.17 17.47 0.57
CA ASP A 127 25.86 17.43 1.19
C ASP A 127 25.17 18.79 1.00
N GLY A 128 23.99 18.78 0.36
CA GLY A 128 23.20 19.99 0.09
C GLY A 128 22.76 20.74 1.35
N ARG A 129 22.68 20.07 2.50
CA ARG A 129 22.16 20.65 3.75
C ARG A 129 23.19 21.45 4.52
N ASN A 130 24.44 21.01 4.53
CA ASN A 130 25.53 21.64 5.30
C ASN A 130 26.70 22.14 4.43
N GLY A 131 26.78 21.71 3.16
CA GLY A 131 27.83 22.06 2.21
C GLY A 131 29.15 21.29 2.39
N GLU A 132 29.22 20.34 3.32
CA GLU A 132 30.44 19.56 3.57
C GLU A 132 30.60 18.43 2.53
N PRO A 133 31.83 18.12 2.09
CA PRO A 133 32.08 16.99 1.21
C PRO A 133 31.89 15.66 1.96
N TYR A 134 31.35 14.64 1.27
CA TYR A 134 31.33 13.29 1.80
C TYR A 134 32.76 12.73 1.95
N GLU A 135 32.98 11.92 2.99
CA GLU A 135 34.31 11.38 3.34
C GLU A 135 34.92 10.50 2.23
N GLU A 136 34.07 9.71 1.57
CA GLU A 136 34.48 8.76 0.53
C GLU A 136 33.84 9.11 -0.82
N PRO A 137 34.56 8.93 -1.94
CA PRO A 137 34.00 9.17 -3.27
C PRO A 137 32.89 8.17 -3.58
N VAL A 138 31.78 8.68 -4.11
CA VAL A 138 30.53 7.95 -4.36
C VAL A 138 30.38 7.66 -5.84
N THR A 139 29.90 6.47 -6.20
CA THR A 139 29.59 6.15 -7.60
C THR A 139 28.46 7.05 -8.11
N VAL A 140 28.73 7.81 -9.16
CA VAL A 140 27.76 8.69 -9.83
C VAL A 140 27.70 8.31 -11.30
N GLY A 141 26.49 8.26 -11.85
CA GLY A 141 26.30 7.98 -13.25
C GLY A 141 24.85 8.09 -13.68
N VAL A 142 24.57 7.72 -14.93
CA VAL A 142 23.23 7.85 -15.52
C VAL A 142 22.59 6.49 -15.64
N ALA A 143 21.48 6.29 -14.93
CA ALA A 143 20.70 5.05 -14.97
C ALA A 143 19.32 5.28 -15.58
N TYR A 144 18.80 4.29 -16.30
CA TYR A 144 17.47 4.34 -16.87
C TYR A 144 16.42 3.83 -15.88
N ILE A 145 15.61 4.75 -15.34
CA ILE A 145 14.59 4.46 -14.33
C ILE A 145 13.19 4.51 -14.95
N LEU A 146 12.39 3.48 -14.66
CA LEU A 146 11.02 3.31 -15.11
C LEU A 146 10.03 3.59 -13.97
N LYS A 147 8.98 4.37 -14.26
CA LYS A 147 7.80 4.49 -13.39
C LYS A 147 6.87 3.30 -13.65
N LEU A 148 6.62 2.48 -12.63
CA LEU A 148 5.71 1.34 -12.74
C LEU A 148 4.27 1.76 -12.44
N LEU A 149 3.30 0.98 -12.95
CA LEU A 149 1.86 1.20 -12.74
C LEU A 149 1.40 0.95 -11.28
N HIS A 150 2.31 0.66 -10.36
CA HIS A 150 1.99 0.48 -8.95
C HIS A 150 2.07 1.82 -8.22
N LEU A 151 1.02 2.63 -8.37
CA LEU A 151 0.92 3.98 -7.81
C LEU A 151 0.26 3.95 -6.44
N VAL A 152 0.69 4.85 -5.55
CA VAL A 152 0.12 4.95 -4.20
C VAL A 152 -1.36 5.35 -4.23
N ASP A 153 -1.73 6.26 -5.12
CA ASP A 153 -3.10 6.79 -5.27
C ASP A 153 -4.11 5.67 -5.55
N ASP A 154 -3.69 4.62 -6.26
CA ASP A 154 -4.55 3.47 -6.56
C ASP A 154 -4.61 2.49 -5.38
N LYS A 155 -3.60 2.48 -4.51
CA LYS A 155 -3.50 1.56 -3.37
C LYS A 155 -4.08 2.10 -2.07
N ILE A 156 -4.07 3.42 -1.86
CA ILE A 156 -4.64 4.01 -0.65
C ILE A 156 -6.14 3.75 -0.60
N HIS A 157 -6.59 3.20 0.53
CA HIS A 157 -7.99 2.93 0.80
C HIS A 157 -8.23 2.91 2.31
N ALA A 158 -9.27 3.59 2.75
CA ALA A 158 -9.70 3.62 4.13
C ALA A 158 -11.23 3.51 4.18
N ARG A 159 -11.73 2.87 5.24
CA ARG A 159 -13.15 2.67 5.47
C ARG A 159 -13.42 2.85 6.96
N SER A 160 -14.44 3.63 7.29
CA SER A 160 -15.05 3.66 8.62
C SER A 160 -16.26 2.72 8.64
N THR A 161 -17.36 3.13 8.01
CA THR A 161 -18.56 2.32 7.73
C THR A 161 -18.76 2.23 6.21
N GLY A 162 -19.58 1.31 5.74
CA GLY A 162 -19.77 1.11 4.30
C GLY A 162 -20.78 0.02 4.01
N PRO A 163 -20.86 -0.46 2.75
CA PRO A 163 -21.78 -1.51 2.37
C PRO A 163 -21.38 -2.87 2.97
N TYR A 164 -22.38 -3.72 3.14
CA TYR A 164 -22.29 -5.06 3.70
C TYR A 164 -22.92 -6.08 2.74
N SER A 165 -22.48 -7.34 2.83
CA SER A 165 -23.07 -8.45 2.11
C SER A 165 -24.48 -8.73 2.62
N MET A 166 -25.43 -8.95 1.70
CA MET A 166 -26.81 -9.30 2.09
C MET A 166 -26.91 -10.67 2.77
N ILE A 167 -25.97 -11.59 2.48
CA ILE A 167 -26.00 -12.96 2.96
C ILE A 167 -25.34 -13.05 4.34
N THR A 168 -24.07 -12.67 4.43
CA THR A 168 -23.26 -12.83 5.64
C THR A 168 -23.30 -11.62 6.57
N GLN A 169 -23.91 -10.50 6.15
CA GLN A 169 -23.89 -9.22 6.85
C GLN A 169 -22.49 -8.64 7.14
N GLN A 170 -21.43 -9.24 6.57
CA GLN A 170 -20.04 -8.78 6.70
C GLN A 170 -19.72 -7.63 5.74
N PRO A 171 -18.73 -6.78 6.05
CA PRO A 171 -18.21 -5.76 5.13
C PRO A 171 -17.88 -6.33 3.76
N LEU A 172 -18.28 -5.65 2.68
CA LEU A 172 -17.83 -6.02 1.33
C LEU A 172 -16.30 -5.95 1.19
N GLY A 173 -15.74 -6.64 0.20
CA GLY A 173 -14.31 -6.64 -0.07
C GLY A 173 -13.91 -5.66 -1.18
N GLY A 174 -12.69 -5.12 -1.08
CA GLY A 174 -12.07 -4.36 -2.18
C GLY A 174 -12.42 -2.87 -2.24
N LYS A 175 -11.46 -2.07 -2.71
CA LYS A 175 -11.54 -0.60 -2.79
C LYS A 175 -12.72 -0.10 -3.64
N ALA A 176 -13.00 -0.76 -4.76
CA ALA A 176 -14.07 -0.34 -5.68
C ALA A 176 -15.47 -0.41 -5.06
N GLN A 177 -15.67 -1.29 -4.07
CA GLN A 177 -16.94 -1.45 -3.35
C GLN A 177 -16.94 -0.71 -2.01
N PHE A 178 -15.93 0.13 -1.75
CA PHE A 178 -15.71 0.74 -0.44
C PHE A 178 -15.64 -0.32 0.68
N GLY A 179 -14.93 -1.41 0.39
CA GLY A 179 -14.86 -2.60 1.22
C GLY A 179 -13.98 -2.47 2.47
N GLY A 180 -14.16 -3.39 3.42
CA GLY A 180 -13.32 -3.53 4.61
C GLY A 180 -12.03 -4.29 4.32
N GLN A 181 -11.09 -4.24 5.27
CA GLN A 181 -9.91 -5.10 5.27
C GLN A 181 -10.30 -6.48 5.79
N ARG A 182 -9.71 -7.53 5.21
CA ARG A 182 -9.90 -8.89 5.70
C ARG A 182 -9.02 -9.09 6.93
N PHE A 183 -9.67 -9.36 8.06
CA PHE A 183 -9.01 -9.90 9.24
C PHE A 183 -9.10 -11.42 9.18
N GLY A 184 -7.99 -12.10 8.89
CA GLY A 184 -7.94 -13.52 8.59
C GLY A 184 -7.61 -14.38 9.81
N GLU A 185 -7.57 -15.69 9.58
CA GLU A 185 -7.28 -16.69 10.61
C GLU A 185 -5.89 -16.50 11.24
N MET A 186 -4.87 -16.18 10.44
CA MET A 186 -3.53 -15.92 10.97
C MET A 186 -3.47 -14.68 11.85
N GLU A 187 -4.28 -13.65 11.56
CA GLU A 187 -4.38 -12.46 12.41
C GLU A 187 -5.15 -12.74 13.70
N VAL A 188 -6.16 -13.63 13.66
CA VAL A 188 -6.85 -14.13 14.87
C VAL A 188 -5.85 -14.80 15.81
N TRP A 189 -5.04 -15.74 15.30
CA TRP A 189 -4.01 -16.42 16.10
C TRP A 189 -3.02 -15.44 16.73
N ALA A 190 -2.67 -14.37 16.01
CA ALA A 190 -1.80 -13.34 16.56
C ALA A 190 -2.43 -12.66 17.80
N LEU A 191 -3.72 -12.30 17.74
CA LEU A 191 -4.41 -11.69 18.89
C LEU A 191 -4.62 -12.67 20.05
N GLU A 192 -4.88 -13.94 19.76
CA GLU A 192 -4.96 -15.00 20.77
C GLU A 192 -3.63 -15.17 21.48
N ALA A 193 -2.51 -15.19 20.75
CA ALA A 193 -1.17 -15.28 21.32
C ALA A 193 -0.81 -14.07 22.21
N TYR A 194 -1.33 -12.88 21.87
CA TYR A 194 -1.22 -11.70 22.73
C TYR A 194 -2.15 -11.73 23.95
N GLY A 195 -3.14 -12.62 23.99
CA GLY A 195 -4.19 -12.63 25.02
C GLY A 195 -5.16 -11.45 24.90
N ALA A 196 -5.28 -10.84 23.71
CA ALA A 196 -6.08 -9.65 23.47
C ALA A 196 -7.56 -9.99 23.20
N ALA A 197 -8.23 -10.62 24.18
CA ALA A 197 -9.58 -11.17 24.04
C ALA A 197 -10.62 -10.12 23.61
N TYR A 198 -10.65 -8.95 24.25
CA TYR A 198 -11.60 -7.88 23.92
C TYR A 198 -11.39 -7.30 22.51
N ALA A 199 -10.14 -7.14 22.07
CA ALA A 199 -9.84 -6.65 20.73
C ALA A 199 -10.27 -7.65 19.65
N LEU A 200 -10.03 -8.94 19.90
CA LEU A 200 -10.48 -10.01 19.02
C LEU A 200 -12.00 -10.09 18.95
N GLN A 201 -12.69 -10.05 20.11
CA GLN A 201 -14.14 -10.05 20.17
C GLN A 201 -14.73 -8.86 19.41
N GLU A 202 -14.22 -7.65 19.63
CA GLU A 202 -14.67 -6.42 18.95
C GLU A 202 -14.55 -6.54 17.42
N LEU A 203 -13.41 -7.06 16.92
CA LEU A 203 -13.16 -7.24 15.49
C LEU A 203 -14.12 -8.25 14.83
N LEU A 204 -14.43 -9.34 15.52
CA LEU A 204 -15.27 -10.42 15.00
C LEU A 204 -16.78 -10.18 15.17
N THR A 205 -17.19 -9.12 15.87
CA THR A 205 -18.60 -8.83 16.17
C THR A 205 -19.00 -7.45 15.66
N ILE A 206 -18.88 -6.42 16.49
CA ILE A 206 -19.37 -5.06 16.28
C ILE A 206 -18.66 -4.31 15.15
N LYS A 207 -17.46 -4.75 14.74
CA LYS A 207 -16.76 -4.26 13.54
C LYS A 207 -17.00 -5.09 12.28
N SER A 208 -17.81 -6.14 12.35
CA SER A 208 -18.09 -7.07 11.26
C SER A 208 -19.60 -7.24 11.02
N ASP A 209 -20.20 -8.28 11.57
CA ASP A 209 -21.53 -8.82 11.23
C ASP A 209 -22.51 -8.84 12.41
N ASP A 210 -22.18 -8.20 13.53
CA ASP A 210 -23.19 -7.85 14.54
C ASP A 210 -24.01 -6.64 14.03
N VAL A 211 -25.18 -6.93 13.46
CA VAL A 211 -26.04 -5.94 12.81
C VAL A 211 -26.53 -4.86 13.78
N LEU A 212 -26.86 -5.22 15.02
CA LEU A 212 -27.31 -4.26 16.04
C LEU A 212 -26.13 -3.57 16.69
N GLY A 213 -25.10 -4.33 17.03
CA GLY A 213 -23.92 -3.84 17.72
C GLY A 213 -23.24 -2.74 16.91
N ARG A 214 -23.06 -2.91 15.59
CA ARG A 214 -22.42 -1.87 14.75
C ARG A 214 -23.17 -0.53 14.76
N VAL A 215 -24.50 -0.54 14.82
CA VAL A 215 -25.32 0.69 14.87
C VAL A 215 -25.17 1.36 16.23
N LYS A 216 -25.34 0.59 17.31
CA LYS A 216 -25.21 1.10 18.69
C LYS A 216 -23.81 1.63 18.99
N VAL A 217 -22.77 0.97 18.48
CA VAL A 217 -21.38 1.43 18.62
C VAL A 217 -21.17 2.76 17.91
N TYR A 218 -21.71 2.92 16.70
CA TYR A 218 -21.64 4.20 15.99
C TYR A 218 -22.32 5.32 16.79
N GLU A 219 -23.52 5.07 17.30
CA GLU A 219 -24.22 6.03 18.15
C GLU A 219 -23.44 6.37 19.44
N ALA A 220 -22.91 5.36 20.13
CA ALA A 220 -22.15 5.56 21.36
C ALA A 220 -20.91 6.43 21.11
N ILE A 221 -20.18 6.18 20.01
CA ILE A 221 -19.03 7.00 19.61
C ILE A 221 -19.44 8.46 19.36
N VAL A 222 -20.56 8.69 18.66
CA VAL A 222 -21.07 10.04 18.38
C VAL A 222 -21.54 10.75 19.66
N LYS A 223 -22.16 10.02 20.59
CA LYS A 223 -22.65 10.55 21.88
C LYS A 223 -21.55 10.69 22.93
N GLY A 224 -20.36 10.12 22.70
CA GLY A 224 -19.28 10.07 23.69
C GLY A 224 -19.57 9.11 24.86
N GLU A 225 -20.41 8.12 24.63
CA GLU A 225 -20.77 7.07 25.57
C GLU A 225 -19.82 5.87 25.44
N ASN A 226 -19.85 4.97 26.44
CA ASN A 226 -19.08 3.74 26.39
C ASN A 226 -19.61 2.79 25.31
N ILE A 227 -18.69 2.06 24.68
CA ILE A 227 -19.01 1.04 23.68
C ILE A 227 -19.86 -0.06 24.35
N PRO A 228 -21.04 -0.40 23.78
CA PRO A 228 -21.90 -1.46 24.32
C PRO A 228 -21.27 -2.85 24.20
N GLU A 229 -21.78 -3.80 24.97
CA GLU A 229 -21.33 -5.20 24.86
C GLU A 229 -21.69 -5.81 23.49
N PRO A 230 -20.77 -6.58 22.89
CA PRO A 230 -21.03 -7.26 21.63
C PRO A 230 -22.12 -8.34 21.70
N GLY A 231 -22.88 -8.48 20.61
CA GLY A 231 -23.85 -9.53 20.42
C GLY A 231 -23.31 -10.77 19.70
N ILE A 232 -24.24 -11.55 19.14
CA ILE A 232 -23.95 -12.79 18.41
C ILE A 232 -23.71 -12.47 16.92
N PRO A 233 -22.60 -12.94 16.32
CA PRO A 233 -22.34 -12.77 14.88
C PRO A 233 -23.42 -13.36 13.99
N GLU A 234 -23.78 -12.66 12.92
CA GLU A 234 -24.76 -13.18 11.95
C GLU A 234 -24.22 -14.42 11.20
N SER A 235 -22.91 -14.47 10.93
CA SER A 235 -22.27 -15.66 10.34
C SER A 235 -22.50 -16.94 11.13
N PHE A 236 -22.60 -16.87 12.47
CA PHE A 236 -22.91 -18.03 13.30
C PHE A 236 -24.36 -18.50 13.13
N LYS A 237 -25.32 -17.56 13.01
CA LYS A 237 -26.72 -17.90 12.71
C LYS A 237 -26.86 -18.54 11.34
N VAL A 238 -26.17 -17.99 10.34
CA VAL A 238 -26.13 -18.55 8.98
C VAL A 238 -25.58 -19.98 9.00
N LEU A 239 -24.48 -20.23 9.74
CA LEU A 239 -23.92 -21.58 9.89
C LEU A 239 -24.94 -22.58 10.46
N ILE A 240 -25.70 -22.20 11.50
CA ILE A 240 -26.73 -23.07 12.07
C ILE A 240 -27.81 -23.39 11.02
N LYS A 241 -28.27 -22.39 10.26
CA LYS A 241 -29.25 -22.60 9.19
C LYS A 241 -28.70 -23.48 8.06
N GLU A 242 -27.43 -23.35 7.70
CA GLU A 242 -26.78 -24.23 6.72
C GLU A 242 -26.71 -25.69 7.22
N MET A 243 -26.37 -25.91 8.49
CA MET A 243 -26.39 -27.27 9.07
C MET A 243 -27.81 -27.86 9.13
N GLN A 244 -28.81 -27.05 9.52
CA GLN A 244 -30.22 -27.47 9.51
C GLN A 244 -30.71 -27.83 8.11
N SER A 245 -30.23 -27.14 7.07
CA SER A 245 -30.53 -27.46 5.67
C SER A 245 -30.01 -28.83 5.21
N LEU A 246 -28.97 -29.35 5.90
CA LEU A 246 -28.43 -30.69 5.71
C LEU A 246 -29.14 -31.76 6.56
N CYS A 247 -30.31 -31.42 7.12
CA CYS A 247 -31.08 -32.28 8.03
C CYS A 247 -30.33 -32.62 9.33
N LEU A 248 -29.39 -31.76 9.76
CA LEU A 248 -28.76 -31.88 11.08
C LEU A 248 -29.53 -31.04 12.10
N ASN A 249 -30.04 -31.69 13.15
CA ASN A 249 -30.66 -30.97 14.25
C ASN A 249 -29.57 -30.36 15.16
N VAL A 250 -29.38 -29.05 15.06
CA VAL A 250 -28.41 -28.29 15.85
C VAL A 250 -29.18 -27.31 16.73
N GLU A 251 -29.01 -27.48 18.05
CA GLU A 251 -29.66 -26.68 19.10
C GLU A 251 -28.57 -26.00 19.95
N VAL A 252 -28.77 -24.73 20.30
CA VAL A 252 -27.92 -24.03 21.28
C VAL A 252 -28.58 -24.19 22.64
N ARG A 253 -27.87 -24.79 23.61
CA ARG A 253 -28.39 -25.05 24.95
C ARG A 253 -27.71 -24.19 26.00
N SER A 254 -28.49 -23.71 26.96
CA SER A 254 -27.98 -23.08 28.18
C SER A 254 -27.33 -24.12 29.10
N ALA A 255 -26.67 -23.66 30.17
CA ALA A 255 -26.12 -24.54 31.19
C ALA A 255 -27.20 -25.37 31.92
N GLU A 256 -28.45 -24.91 31.91
CA GLU A 256 -29.61 -25.57 32.53
C GLU A 256 -30.29 -26.56 31.58
N GLY A 257 -29.79 -26.69 30.34
CA GLY A 257 -30.29 -27.62 29.33
C GLY A 257 -31.47 -27.09 28.53
N GLU A 258 -31.88 -25.84 28.75
CA GLU A 258 -32.93 -25.17 27.99
C GLU A 258 -32.42 -24.74 26.61
N GLU A 259 -33.27 -24.87 25.59
CA GLU A 259 -32.96 -24.43 24.23
C GLU A 259 -33.06 -22.91 24.14
N ILE A 260 -32.02 -22.29 23.59
CA ILE A 260 -31.95 -20.85 23.37
C ILE A 260 -32.39 -20.56 21.94
N GLU A 261 -33.56 -19.93 21.78
CA GLU A 261 -33.98 -19.41 20.49
C GLU A 261 -33.12 -18.21 20.09
N LEU A 262 -32.33 -18.38 19.04
CA LEU A 262 -31.64 -17.28 18.35
C LEU A 262 -32.66 -16.51 17.52
N LYS A 263 -33.44 -15.64 18.16
CA LYS A 263 -34.47 -14.85 17.48
C LYS A 263 -33.86 -13.97 16.38
N GLU A 264 -34.56 -13.91 15.26
CA GLU A 264 -34.32 -12.89 14.24
C GLU A 264 -34.73 -11.52 14.79
N THR A 265 -34.00 -10.50 14.35
CA THR A 265 -33.98 -9.15 14.91
C THR A 265 -35.22 -8.33 14.53
N ASP A 266 -36.42 -8.88 14.74
CA ASP A 266 -37.70 -8.20 14.44
C ASP A 266 -38.07 -7.14 15.51
N GLU A 267 -37.34 -7.08 16.62
CA GLU A 267 -37.59 -6.12 17.71
C GLU A 267 -37.27 -4.65 17.33
N ASP A 268 -36.44 -4.40 16.31
CA ASP A 268 -36.09 -3.04 15.89
C ASP A 268 -37.18 -2.34 15.07
N VAL A 269 -38.04 -3.09 14.38
CA VAL A 269 -39.24 -2.53 13.73
C VAL A 269 -40.15 -1.88 14.76
N PHE A 270 -40.21 -2.45 15.97
CA PHE A 270 -40.99 -1.93 17.08
C PHE A 270 -40.40 -0.64 17.67
N ARG A 271 -39.07 -0.52 17.76
CA ARG A 271 -38.42 0.71 18.26
C ARG A 271 -38.58 1.90 17.33
N ALA A 272 -38.44 1.70 16.02
CA ALA A 272 -38.68 2.77 15.04
C ALA A 272 -40.16 3.23 15.04
N ALA A 273 -41.09 2.29 15.24
CA ALA A 273 -42.51 2.60 15.41
C ALA A 273 -42.79 3.34 16.73
N GLU A 274 -42.15 2.97 17.84
CA GLU A 274 -42.25 3.66 19.13
C GLU A 274 -41.68 5.09 19.10
N GLU A 275 -40.53 5.31 18.45
CA GLU A 275 -39.97 6.66 18.25
C GLU A 275 -40.88 7.56 17.41
N LEU A 276 -41.67 6.95 16.50
CA LEU A 276 -42.70 7.63 15.71
C LEU A 276 -44.06 7.72 16.44
N GLY A 277 -44.17 7.21 17.67
CA GLY A 277 -45.39 7.23 18.47
C GLY A 277 -46.51 6.31 17.97
N ILE A 278 -46.17 5.28 17.17
CA ILE A 278 -47.11 4.32 16.60
C ILE A 278 -47.08 3.05 17.46
N ASP A 279 -48.10 2.89 18.30
CA ASP A 279 -48.31 1.68 19.10
C ASP A 279 -48.95 0.56 18.26
N LEU A 280 -48.12 -0.40 17.82
CA LEU A 280 -48.54 -1.59 17.08
C LEU A 280 -49.02 -2.75 17.98
N SER A 281 -49.03 -2.57 19.31
CA SER A 281 -49.44 -3.62 20.26
C SER A 281 -50.97 -3.73 20.41
N ARG A 282 -51.73 -2.78 19.88
CA ARG A 282 -53.18 -2.74 20.03
C ARG A 282 -53.87 -3.66 19.03
N ARG A 283 -54.29 -4.85 19.49
CA ARG A 283 -55.32 -5.64 18.78
C ARG A 283 -56.59 -4.80 18.70
N GLU A 284 -57.01 -4.43 17.49
CA GLU A 284 -58.33 -3.84 17.28
C GLU A 284 -59.41 -4.80 17.83
N PRO A 285 -60.39 -4.30 18.60
CA PRO A 285 -61.48 -5.14 19.06
C PRO A 285 -62.33 -5.54 17.85
N ALA A 286 -62.41 -6.84 17.59
CA ALA A 286 -63.39 -7.41 16.67
C ALA A 286 -64.79 -7.18 17.27
N GLY A 287 -65.58 -6.31 16.65
CA GLY A 287 -67.00 -6.13 16.97
C GLY A 287 -67.40 -4.67 17.13
N ALA A 288 -67.78 -4.03 16.03
CA ALA A 288 -68.82 -3.02 16.07
C ALA A 288 -70.10 -3.74 15.61
N ASP A 289 -70.93 -4.13 16.58
CA ASP A 289 -72.34 -4.43 16.31
C ASP A 289 -72.98 -3.17 15.74
N TYR A 290 -73.54 -3.30 14.54
CA TYR A 290 -74.39 -2.28 13.93
C TYR A 290 -75.83 -2.54 14.36
N ASP A 291 -76.35 -1.70 15.25
CA ASP A 291 -77.78 -1.40 15.37
C ASP A 291 -78.10 -0.08 14.64
#